data_AF-A0A7S4MEC5-F1
#
_entry.id   AF-A0A7S4MEC5-F1
#
_cell.length_a   1.000
_cell.length_b   1.000
_cell.length_c   1.000
_cell.angle_alpha   90.00
_cell.angle_beta   90.00
_cell.angle_gamma   90.00
#
_symmetry.space_group_name_H-M   'P 1'
#
loop_
_entity.id
_entity.type
_entity.pdbx_description
1 polymer ?
#
loop_
_entity_poly.entity_id
_entity_poly.type
_entity_poly.pdbx_seq_one_letter_code
_entity_poly.pdbx_strand_id
1 'polypeptide(L)'
;YAAEEEESWIANGGNHSVSIVSALGFGASQQTTVSRRDRGYYHYMINVTALAFNDVGPERSGRDEGKETFNYFAVCNDNRNDYMGTKEANYFMGPTLYDTDPDPAKGNVVNRLGEPCASAADECYFLHSDMLHESPSCIGLTHDPEIDTAYGTVYWAFDSDGDRSAGGGNGGGGQLVRFDFQQPHGPGSMDHSVASVRRYPEISLNRGPPGVHAGMAVHPVRRELFVSNPGDGTVVVVKVDSGSYSRTARVEYPIYSNRLPSFEYSVWECAEHRTFATGLDTPSGLTLSPDGMRLYVAERGTGIVHVYDVESGVEVGSARTGYGSIGGMAFSPKTGVLHFVDADTDSLVAVRPSSSSSSSVCDDVPYASKLSESYRQSLSHAAAALGDSSFSPHTNYRCVPNPIPPDSSLFDQVHVGTGYASDDPNVQSSMTGMDAAAALLENRTDCERNSDLNFDALLLGGYYCHVCLPSSDDDAEGRSGNENGAMCDPGGACRNVQWRGYVCDNEYILKV
;
A
#
# COMPACT_ATOMS: atom_id res chain seq x y z
N TYR A 1 14.52 -27.77 -11.84
CA TYR A 1 13.95 -27.37 -10.54
C TYR A 1 13.67 -25.86 -10.49
N ALA A 2 14.56 -24.98 -10.98
CA ALA A 2 14.27 -23.52 -11.09
C ALA A 2 13.05 -23.12 -11.97
N ALA A 3 12.58 -23.98 -12.86
CA ALA A 3 11.48 -23.69 -13.78
C ALA A 3 10.07 -23.75 -13.15
N GLU A 4 9.91 -23.95 -11.83
CA GLU A 4 8.60 -24.05 -11.14
C GLU A 4 8.51 -23.22 -9.84
N GLU A 5 9.52 -22.40 -9.52
CA GLU A 5 9.56 -21.59 -8.28
C GLU A 5 8.86 -20.23 -8.52
N GLU A 6 7.59 -20.12 -8.11
CA GLU A 6 6.86 -18.85 -7.94
C GLU A 6 6.37 -18.74 -6.50
N GLU A 7 6.17 -17.50 -6.04
CA GLU A 7 5.69 -17.18 -4.70
C GLU A 7 4.37 -16.38 -4.74
N SER A 8 3.53 -16.55 -3.72
CA SER A 8 2.42 -15.63 -3.42
C SER A 8 2.78 -14.85 -2.17
N TRP A 9 2.68 -13.53 -2.24
CA TRP A 9 2.85 -12.64 -1.11
C TRP A 9 1.49 -12.09 -0.73
N ILE A 10 1.07 -12.34 0.51
CA ILE A 10 -0.28 -12.08 1.00
C ILE A 10 -0.20 -11.13 2.20
N ALA A 11 -0.79 -9.94 2.07
CA ALA A 11 -0.97 -9.00 3.17
C ALA A 11 -2.05 -9.52 4.14
N ASN A 12 -1.72 -9.57 5.42
CA ASN A 12 -2.61 -10.01 6.49
C ASN A 12 -2.84 -8.87 7.48
N GLY A 13 -3.98 -8.18 7.36
CA GLY A 13 -4.31 -7.04 8.23
C GLY A 13 -4.41 -7.43 9.71
N GLY A 14 -5.02 -8.58 10.00
CA GLY A 14 -5.32 -9.01 11.38
C GLY A 14 -4.09 -9.31 12.26
N ASN A 15 -3.01 -9.82 11.68
CA ASN A 15 -1.75 -10.09 12.41
C ASN A 15 -0.58 -9.21 11.94
N HIS A 16 -0.86 -8.19 11.12
CA HIS A 16 0.09 -7.16 10.68
C HIS A 16 1.32 -7.75 9.98
N SER A 17 1.11 -8.74 9.11
CA SER A 17 2.17 -9.50 8.49
C SER A 17 1.97 -9.68 6.99
N VAL A 18 3.03 -10.15 6.32
CA VAL A 18 2.97 -10.70 4.98
C VAL A 18 3.30 -12.19 5.05
N SER A 19 2.40 -13.02 4.52
CA SER A 19 2.64 -14.45 4.30
C SER A 19 3.22 -14.68 2.91
N ILE A 20 4.31 -15.42 2.83
CA ILE A 20 5.01 -15.78 1.60
C ILE A 20 4.81 -17.27 1.39
N VAL A 21 3.99 -17.63 0.41
CA VAL A 21 3.73 -19.01 0.00
C VAL A 21 4.64 -19.35 -1.17
N SER A 22 5.64 -20.18 -0.96
CA SER A 22 6.56 -20.62 -2.01
C SER A 22 6.03 -21.85 -2.74
N ALA A 23 6.59 -22.12 -3.92
CA ALA A 23 6.28 -23.30 -4.73
C ALA A 23 4.81 -23.33 -5.19
N LEU A 24 4.22 -22.18 -5.54
CA LEU A 24 2.83 -22.07 -5.99
C LEU A 24 2.47 -22.99 -7.16
N GLY A 25 3.41 -23.23 -8.08
CA GLY A 25 3.23 -24.10 -9.23
C GLY A 25 3.10 -25.59 -8.90
N PHE A 26 3.38 -25.98 -7.66
CA PHE A 26 3.33 -27.36 -7.19
C PHE A 26 2.04 -27.67 -6.42
N GLY A 27 1.80 -28.96 -6.16
CA GLY A 27 0.68 -29.38 -5.30
C GLY A 27 0.85 -28.85 -3.86
N ALA A 28 -0.27 -28.62 -3.17
CA ALA A 28 -0.29 -28.03 -1.81
C ALA A 28 0.64 -28.73 -0.80
N SER A 29 0.92 -30.04 -0.96
CA SER A 29 1.84 -30.78 -0.10
C SER A 29 3.32 -30.39 -0.23
N GLN A 30 3.67 -29.62 -1.27
CA GLN A 30 5.03 -29.13 -1.53
C GLN A 30 5.18 -27.63 -1.26
N GLN A 31 4.07 -26.93 -1.02
CA GLN A 31 4.07 -25.52 -0.69
C GLN A 31 4.54 -25.34 0.74
N THR A 32 5.35 -24.31 0.97
CA THR A 32 5.74 -23.88 2.32
C THR A 32 5.37 -22.43 2.49
N THR A 33 5.05 -22.04 3.73
CA THR A 33 4.67 -20.68 4.05
C THR A 33 5.58 -20.13 5.14
N VAL A 34 6.05 -18.91 4.94
CA VAL A 34 6.74 -18.12 5.97
C VAL A 34 5.97 -16.82 6.15
N SER A 35 5.69 -16.43 7.39
CA SER A 35 5.11 -15.13 7.70
C SER A 35 6.20 -14.20 8.23
N ARG A 36 6.17 -12.94 7.81
CA ARG A 36 7.09 -11.89 8.27
C ARG A 36 6.34 -10.60 8.48
N ARG A 37 6.77 -9.80 9.47
CA ARG A 37 6.26 -8.45 9.73
C ARG A 37 7.42 -7.46 9.81
N ASP A 38 7.12 -6.18 9.72
CA ASP A 38 8.09 -5.14 10.08
C ASP A 38 8.44 -5.21 11.57
N ARG A 39 9.69 -4.97 11.94
CA ARG A 39 10.11 -4.94 13.34
C ARG A 39 9.41 -3.84 14.15
N GLY A 40 9.07 -2.72 13.50
CA GLY A 40 8.24 -1.63 14.03
C GLY A 40 6.83 -1.64 13.45
N TYR A 41 6.19 -2.81 13.34
CA TYR A 41 4.93 -2.97 12.61
C TYR A 41 3.83 -1.97 12.96
N TYR A 42 3.72 -1.47 14.20
CA TYR A 42 2.65 -0.52 14.58
C TYR A 42 2.58 0.74 13.71
N HIS A 43 3.69 1.09 13.07
CA HIS A 43 3.78 2.26 12.21
C HIS A 43 4.02 1.89 10.75
N TYR A 44 4.79 0.84 10.51
CA TYR A 44 5.27 0.50 9.17
C TYR A 44 4.42 -0.56 8.46
N MET A 45 3.73 -1.44 9.19
CA MET A 45 2.96 -2.58 8.62
C MET A 45 1.66 -2.89 9.41
N ILE A 46 1.09 -1.90 10.09
CA ILE A 46 -0.11 -2.08 10.92
C ILE A 46 -1.35 -2.16 10.05
N ASN A 47 -2.22 -3.13 10.34
CA ASN A 47 -3.44 -3.38 9.57
C ASN A 47 -3.19 -3.29 8.04
N VAL A 48 -2.16 -3.99 7.57
CA VAL A 48 -1.77 -3.97 6.16
C VAL A 48 -2.91 -4.49 5.28
N THR A 49 -3.27 -3.72 4.25
CA THR A 49 -4.45 -4.01 3.41
C THR A 49 -4.10 -4.33 1.97
N ALA A 50 -2.96 -3.88 1.48
CA ALA A 50 -2.47 -4.17 0.14
C ALA A 50 -0.94 -4.13 0.11
N LEU A 51 -0.39 -4.83 -0.89
CA LEU A 51 1.02 -4.78 -1.25
C LEU A 51 1.14 -4.75 -2.77
N ALA A 52 2.22 -4.14 -3.27
CA ALA A 52 2.52 -4.11 -4.70
C ALA A 52 4.04 -4.13 -4.90
N PHE A 53 4.50 -5.02 -5.78
CA PHE A 53 5.90 -5.05 -6.23
C PHE A 53 6.12 -4.05 -7.35
N ASN A 54 7.34 -3.52 -7.45
CA ASN A 54 7.82 -2.96 -8.71
C ASN A 54 7.86 -4.08 -9.77
N ASP A 55 7.09 -3.90 -10.83
CA ASP A 55 6.93 -4.87 -11.92
C ASP A 55 7.79 -4.56 -13.16
N VAL A 56 8.68 -3.57 -13.07
CA VAL A 56 9.54 -3.13 -14.17
C VAL A 56 10.96 -3.65 -13.96
N GLY A 57 11.30 -4.74 -14.66
CA GLY A 57 12.64 -5.32 -14.61
C GLY A 57 13.73 -4.49 -15.31
N PRO A 58 15.02 -4.78 -15.04
CA PRO A 58 16.17 -3.99 -15.53
C PRO A 58 16.24 -3.82 -17.05
N GLU A 59 15.82 -4.85 -17.79
CA GLU A 59 15.80 -4.82 -19.26
C GLU A 59 14.85 -3.74 -19.81
N ARG A 60 13.77 -3.45 -19.08
CA ARG A 60 12.78 -2.43 -19.44
C ARG A 60 13.08 -1.09 -18.78
N SER A 61 13.55 -1.09 -17.53
CA SER A 61 13.84 0.15 -16.79
C SER A 61 14.98 0.94 -17.42
N GLY A 62 16.05 0.25 -17.87
CA GLY A 62 17.29 0.88 -18.33
C GLY A 62 18.04 1.63 -17.22
N ARG A 63 17.71 1.42 -15.95
CA ARG A 63 18.35 2.07 -14.79
C ARG A 63 19.71 1.43 -14.49
N ASP A 64 20.63 2.24 -13.97
CA ASP A 64 21.90 1.74 -13.44
C ASP A 64 21.66 0.94 -12.15
N GLU A 65 22.58 0.02 -11.81
CA GLU A 65 22.48 -0.90 -10.67
C GLU A 65 22.14 -0.21 -9.34
N GLY A 66 22.71 0.98 -9.07
CA GLY A 66 22.45 1.73 -7.83
C GLY A 66 21.09 2.42 -7.75
N LYS A 67 20.29 2.36 -8.82
CA LYS A 67 18.92 2.92 -8.89
C LYS A 67 17.88 1.87 -9.25
N GLU A 68 18.31 0.63 -9.43
CA GLU A 68 17.40 -0.46 -9.74
C GLU A 68 16.64 -0.87 -8.48
N THR A 69 15.34 -1.06 -8.62
CA THR A 69 14.42 -1.31 -7.52
C THR A 69 13.41 -2.41 -7.87
N PHE A 70 13.68 -3.24 -8.88
CA PHE A 70 12.81 -4.37 -9.25
C PHE A 70 12.49 -5.33 -8.08
N ASN A 71 13.42 -5.47 -7.14
CA ASN A 71 13.30 -6.21 -5.88
C ASN A 71 12.46 -5.52 -4.79
N TYR A 72 11.94 -4.31 -5.06
CA TYR A 72 11.21 -3.53 -4.08
C TYR A 72 9.72 -3.82 -4.14
N PHE A 73 9.07 -3.73 -2.99
CA PHE A 73 7.62 -3.70 -2.88
C PHE A 73 7.20 -2.67 -1.85
N ALA A 74 6.03 -2.09 -2.03
CA ALA A 74 5.41 -1.25 -1.03
C ALA A 74 4.20 -1.94 -0.43
N VAL A 75 3.90 -1.60 0.82
CA VAL A 75 2.65 -1.96 1.49
C VAL A 75 1.88 -0.69 1.84
N CYS A 76 0.58 -0.84 2.03
CA CYS A 76 -0.23 0.22 2.58
C CYS A 76 -1.00 -0.24 3.82
N ASN A 77 -1.12 0.67 4.78
CA ASN A 77 -1.65 0.43 6.11
C ASN A 77 -3.01 1.11 6.23
N ASP A 78 -4.01 0.45 6.83
CA ASP A 78 -5.30 1.05 7.15
C ASP A 78 -5.35 1.42 8.63
N ASN A 79 -4.59 2.45 9.03
CA ASN A 79 -4.52 2.90 10.41
C ASN A 79 -4.17 4.38 10.51
N ARG A 80 -4.85 5.11 11.41
CA ARG A 80 -4.62 6.55 11.60
C ARG A 80 -3.39 6.93 12.41
N ASN A 81 -2.45 6.02 12.54
CA ASN A 81 -1.36 6.08 13.50
C ASN A 81 -1.87 6.30 14.93
N ASP A 82 -2.90 5.54 15.31
CA ASP A 82 -3.55 5.62 16.62
C ASP A 82 -3.10 4.50 17.57
N TYR A 83 -2.10 3.71 17.14
CA TYR A 83 -1.50 2.64 17.92
C TYR A 83 -2.55 1.64 18.42
N MET A 84 -3.33 1.09 17.49
CA MET A 84 -4.43 0.17 17.80
C MET A 84 -5.46 0.78 18.77
N GLY A 85 -5.72 2.08 18.62
CA GLY A 85 -6.66 2.84 19.43
C GLY A 85 -6.17 3.26 20.83
N THR A 86 -4.93 2.92 21.20
CA THR A 86 -4.34 3.32 22.50
C THR A 86 -3.93 4.80 22.53
N LYS A 87 -3.78 5.44 21.37
CA LYS A 87 -3.40 6.86 21.23
C LYS A 87 -4.45 7.66 20.46
N GLU A 88 -4.41 8.99 20.58
CA GLU A 88 -5.12 9.86 19.63
C GLU A 88 -4.49 9.74 18.23
N ALA A 89 -5.34 9.64 17.22
CA ALA A 89 -4.91 9.58 15.82
C ALA A 89 -4.11 10.82 15.44
N ASN A 90 -2.86 10.64 15.02
CA ASN A 90 -2.03 11.73 14.52
C ASN A 90 -1.85 11.69 13.00
N TYR A 91 -2.34 10.65 12.31
CA TYR A 91 -2.36 10.50 10.85
C TYR A 91 -0.97 10.53 10.19
N PHE A 92 0.10 10.41 10.95
CA PHE A 92 1.48 10.45 10.46
C PHE A 92 1.90 9.10 9.89
N MET A 93 1.21 8.63 8.85
CA MET A 93 1.45 7.33 8.24
C MET A 93 1.16 7.38 6.74
N GLY A 94 1.60 6.36 6.02
CA GLY A 94 1.42 6.20 4.59
C GLY A 94 2.06 4.89 4.11
N PRO A 95 2.37 4.77 2.81
CA PRO A 95 2.91 3.55 2.24
C PRO A 95 4.36 3.36 2.69
N THR A 96 4.69 2.13 3.03
CA THR A 96 6.03 1.74 3.46
C THR A 96 6.69 0.89 2.39
N LEU A 97 7.92 1.22 2.04
CA LEU A 97 8.71 0.58 1.01
C LEU A 97 9.68 -0.43 1.64
N TYR A 98 9.82 -1.58 1.00
CA TYR A 98 10.68 -2.68 1.40
C TYR A 98 11.50 -3.17 0.21
N ASP A 99 12.68 -3.72 0.51
CA ASP A 99 13.56 -4.37 -0.46
C ASP A 99 13.67 -5.86 -0.11
N THR A 100 13.44 -6.75 -1.09
CA THR A 100 13.54 -8.20 -0.93
C THR A 100 14.94 -8.77 -1.14
N ASP A 101 15.94 -7.95 -1.46
CA ASP A 101 17.32 -8.41 -1.67
C ASP A 101 17.82 -9.14 -0.41
N PRO A 102 18.22 -10.42 -0.56
CA PRO A 102 18.62 -11.25 0.56
C PRO A 102 20.02 -10.93 1.09
N ASP A 103 20.78 -10.00 0.49
CA ASP A 103 22.12 -9.64 0.96
C ASP A 103 22.07 -9.17 2.43
N PRO A 104 22.67 -9.94 3.36
CA PRO A 104 22.73 -9.57 4.77
C PRO A 104 23.35 -8.19 5.03
N ALA A 105 24.21 -7.70 4.13
CA ALA A 105 24.84 -6.38 4.25
C ALA A 105 23.87 -5.22 4.02
N LYS A 106 22.73 -5.46 3.35
CA LYS A 106 21.68 -4.45 3.13
C LYS A 106 20.75 -4.27 4.33
N GLY A 107 20.68 -5.26 5.22
CA GLY A 107 19.88 -5.18 6.43
C GLY A 107 18.36 -5.17 6.20
N ASN A 108 17.90 -5.62 5.03
CA ASN A 108 16.46 -5.67 4.68
C ASN A 108 15.66 -6.65 5.53
N VAL A 109 16.33 -7.68 6.05
CA VAL A 109 15.77 -8.68 6.96
C VAL A 109 16.69 -8.84 8.15
N VAL A 110 16.14 -8.62 9.34
CA VAL A 110 16.89 -8.64 10.59
C VAL A 110 16.19 -9.46 11.67
N ASN A 111 16.96 -9.94 12.63
CA ASN A 111 16.41 -10.48 13.85
C ASN A 111 15.96 -9.35 14.79
N ARG A 112 15.43 -9.72 15.96
CA ARG A 112 14.94 -8.79 16.99
C ARG A 112 15.98 -7.77 17.48
N LEU A 113 17.28 -8.09 17.39
CA LEU A 113 18.39 -7.22 17.78
C LEU A 113 18.94 -6.36 16.63
N GLY A 114 18.30 -6.41 15.45
CA GLY A 114 18.73 -5.67 14.27
C GLY A 114 19.95 -6.28 13.59
N GLU A 115 20.29 -7.51 13.94
CA GLU A 115 21.40 -8.24 13.34
C GLU A 115 20.90 -9.06 12.16
N PRO A 116 21.77 -9.41 11.20
CA PRO A 116 21.41 -10.33 10.13
C PRO A 116 20.84 -11.64 10.69
N CYS A 117 19.78 -12.14 10.05
CA CYS A 117 19.25 -13.46 10.35
C CYS A 117 20.30 -14.53 10.03
N ALA A 118 20.79 -15.22 11.06
CA ALA A 118 21.91 -16.16 10.96
C ALA A 118 21.45 -17.61 10.81
N SER A 119 20.22 -17.94 11.22
CA SER A 119 19.68 -19.29 11.17
C SER A 119 18.20 -19.34 10.81
N ALA A 120 17.74 -20.51 10.34
CA ALA A 120 16.31 -20.76 10.11
C ALA A 120 15.48 -20.82 11.40
N ALA A 121 16.13 -20.85 12.57
CA ALA A 121 15.48 -20.77 13.88
C ALA A 121 15.32 -19.32 14.35
N ASP A 122 15.97 -18.35 13.70
CA ASP A 122 15.84 -16.94 14.05
C ASP A 122 14.48 -16.43 13.58
N GLU A 123 13.74 -15.79 14.47
CA GLU A 123 12.59 -15.02 14.05
C GLU A 123 13.06 -13.77 13.30
N CYS A 124 12.69 -13.68 12.03
CA CYS A 124 13.14 -12.65 11.10
C CYS A 124 12.03 -11.66 10.78
N TYR A 125 12.40 -10.39 10.77
CA TYR A 125 11.54 -9.24 10.54
C TYR A 125 12.00 -8.52 9.28
N PHE A 126 11.05 -7.93 8.56
CA PHE A 126 11.38 -6.92 7.57
C PHE A 126 11.91 -5.68 8.28
N LEU A 127 12.86 -5.01 7.63
CA LEU A 127 13.23 -3.65 7.94
C LEU A 127 12.93 -2.82 6.69
N HIS A 128 12.02 -1.86 6.81
CA HIS A 128 11.64 -1.01 5.70
C HIS A 128 12.84 -0.22 5.16
N SER A 129 12.81 0.03 3.87
CA SER A 129 13.78 0.83 3.13
C SER A 129 13.42 2.31 3.11
N ASP A 130 12.13 2.65 3.15
CA ASP A 130 11.61 4.02 3.16
C ASP A 130 10.13 4.03 3.59
N MET A 131 9.60 5.19 3.96
CA MET A 131 8.19 5.41 4.25
C MET A 131 7.81 6.86 3.93
N LEU A 132 6.77 7.04 3.13
CA LEU A 132 6.15 8.35 2.94
C LEU A 132 4.90 8.41 3.80
N HIS A 133 4.57 9.59 4.33
CA HIS A 133 3.36 9.76 5.13
C HIS A 133 2.18 10.06 4.20
N GLU A 134 1.28 10.96 4.53
CA GLU A 134 0.23 11.42 3.59
C GLU A 134 -0.82 10.37 3.14
N SER A 135 -0.91 9.15 3.67
CA SER A 135 -2.08 8.27 3.43
C SER A 135 -2.27 7.23 4.54
N PRO A 136 -2.58 7.67 5.77
CA PRO A 136 -2.56 6.80 6.95
C PRO A 136 -3.59 5.67 6.89
N SER A 137 -4.79 5.93 6.34
CA SER A 137 -5.83 4.91 6.18
C SER A 137 -5.92 4.46 4.73
N CYS A 138 -4.88 3.80 4.24
CA CYS A 138 -4.81 3.32 2.87
C CYS A 138 -5.36 1.90 2.73
N ILE A 139 -6.30 1.71 1.79
CA ILE A 139 -6.99 0.41 1.59
C ILE A 139 -6.71 -0.25 0.24
N GLY A 140 -5.94 0.43 -0.62
CA GLY A 140 -5.57 -0.05 -1.95
C GLY A 140 -4.25 0.56 -2.39
N LEU A 141 -3.40 -0.25 -3.01
CA LEU A 141 -2.08 0.14 -3.49
C LEU A 141 -1.75 -0.60 -4.79
N THR A 142 -1.15 0.08 -5.77
CA THR A 142 -0.62 -0.56 -6.97
C THR A 142 0.61 0.18 -7.49
N HIS A 143 1.53 -0.54 -8.13
CA HIS A 143 2.72 0.05 -8.74
C HIS A 143 2.37 0.73 -10.07
N ASP A 144 3.04 1.85 -10.36
CA ASP A 144 2.99 2.50 -11.67
C ASP A 144 4.17 2.01 -12.53
N PRO A 145 3.94 1.24 -13.60
CA PRO A 145 4.99 0.61 -14.41
C PRO A 145 5.70 1.58 -15.37
N GLU A 146 5.80 2.85 -15.01
CA GLU A 146 6.50 3.90 -15.76
C GLU A 146 8.03 3.80 -15.61
N ILE A 147 8.76 4.40 -16.55
CA ILE A 147 10.23 4.35 -16.62
C ILE A 147 10.89 5.74 -16.64
N ASP A 148 10.11 6.79 -16.48
CA ASP A 148 10.51 8.18 -16.51
C ASP A 148 11.18 8.60 -15.18
N THR A 149 10.72 8.07 -14.04
CA THR A 149 11.35 8.37 -12.75
C THR A 149 12.65 7.60 -12.55
N ALA A 150 13.57 8.26 -11.85
CA ALA A 150 14.96 7.82 -11.73
C ALA A 150 15.11 6.45 -11.04
N TYR A 151 14.17 6.07 -10.16
CA TYR A 151 14.20 4.82 -9.39
C TYR A 151 12.95 3.97 -9.57
N GLY A 152 11.85 4.49 -10.15
CA GLY A 152 10.63 3.73 -10.44
C GLY A 152 9.92 3.19 -9.21
N THR A 153 10.05 3.85 -8.08
CA THR A 153 9.36 3.51 -6.85
C THR A 153 8.06 4.30 -6.78
N VAL A 154 7.22 4.13 -7.79
CA VAL A 154 6.00 4.92 -7.98
C VAL A 154 4.77 4.07 -7.71
N TYR A 155 3.91 4.57 -6.84
CA TYR A 155 2.74 3.84 -6.39
C TYR A 155 1.50 4.73 -6.36
N TRP A 156 0.37 4.16 -6.72
CA TRP A 156 -0.95 4.77 -6.56
C TRP A 156 -1.64 4.17 -5.35
N ALA A 157 -2.19 5.03 -4.50
CA ALA A 157 -2.78 4.67 -3.22
C ALA A 157 -4.18 5.26 -3.07
N PHE A 158 -5.08 4.47 -2.48
CA PHE A 158 -6.39 4.93 -2.04
C PHE A 158 -6.31 5.37 -0.57
N ASP A 159 -6.15 6.67 -0.34
CA ASP A 159 -6.27 7.29 0.99
C ASP A 159 -7.74 7.43 1.37
N SER A 160 -8.23 6.57 2.26
CA SER A 160 -9.63 6.57 2.68
C SER A 160 -10.00 7.68 3.67
N ASP A 161 -9.02 8.35 4.28
CA ASP A 161 -9.26 9.52 5.13
C ASP A 161 -9.29 10.82 4.33
N GLY A 162 -8.52 10.90 3.24
CA GLY A 162 -8.46 12.06 2.35
C GLY A 162 -8.23 13.38 3.09
N ASP A 163 -9.13 14.36 2.92
CA ASP A 163 -9.08 15.66 3.60
C ASP A 163 -9.63 15.64 5.04
N ARG A 164 -10.06 14.47 5.52
CA ARG A 164 -10.58 14.23 6.88
C ARG A 164 -11.89 14.96 7.18
N SER A 165 -12.51 15.60 6.19
CA SER A 165 -13.76 16.38 6.34
C SER A 165 -14.96 15.51 6.77
N ALA A 166 -14.92 14.21 6.47
CA ALA A 166 -15.97 13.25 6.82
C ALA A 166 -15.85 12.68 8.26
N GLY A 167 -14.99 13.25 9.11
CA GLY A 167 -14.88 12.87 10.53
C GLY A 167 -14.20 11.52 10.76
N GLY A 168 -13.27 11.14 9.87
CA GLY A 168 -12.41 9.97 10.02
C GLY A 168 -13.19 8.70 10.38
N GLY A 169 -13.80 8.02 9.41
CA GLY A 169 -14.20 6.62 9.59
C GLY A 169 -15.62 6.28 9.18
N ASN A 170 -16.42 7.27 8.81
CA ASN A 170 -17.79 7.06 8.32
C ASN A 170 -17.92 7.33 6.82
N GLY A 171 -17.13 6.63 6.00
CA GLY A 171 -17.34 6.49 4.54
C GLY A 171 -17.63 7.81 3.81
N GLY A 172 -16.57 8.54 3.45
CA GLY A 172 -16.66 9.74 2.62
C GLY A 172 -15.35 10.50 2.58
N GLY A 173 -15.08 11.20 1.49
CA GLY A 173 -13.90 12.08 1.37
C GLY A 173 -12.58 11.40 1.02
N GLY A 174 -12.57 10.11 0.68
CA GLY A 174 -11.36 9.41 0.24
C GLY A 174 -10.82 9.96 -1.08
N GLN A 175 -9.50 9.91 -1.24
CA GLN A 175 -8.78 10.54 -2.33
C GLN A 175 -7.76 9.58 -2.95
N LEU A 176 -7.50 9.79 -4.25
CA LEU A 176 -6.39 9.14 -4.92
C LEU A 176 -5.09 9.91 -4.66
N VAL A 177 -4.03 9.19 -4.31
CA VAL A 177 -2.70 9.75 -4.06
C VAL A 177 -1.66 8.99 -4.87
N ARG A 178 -0.76 9.69 -5.55
CA ARG A 178 0.44 9.12 -6.19
C ARG A 178 1.64 9.40 -5.30
N PHE A 179 2.40 8.36 -5.02
CA PHE A 179 3.67 8.39 -4.30
C PHE A 179 4.81 8.07 -5.27
N ASP A 180 5.91 8.78 -5.14
CA ASP A 180 7.20 8.47 -5.75
C ASP A 180 8.26 8.68 -4.69
N PHE A 181 8.86 7.59 -4.23
CA PHE A 181 9.89 7.63 -3.19
C PHE A 181 11.17 8.29 -3.68
N GLN A 182 11.34 8.48 -5.00
CA GLN A 182 12.47 9.08 -5.67
C GLN A 182 13.83 8.50 -5.30
N GLN A 183 14.36 8.70 -4.10
CA GLN A 183 15.63 8.16 -3.66
C GLN A 183 15.46 7.40 -2.34
N PRO A 184 15.00 6.13 -2.39
CA PRO A 184 14.85 5.30 -1.19
C PRO A 184 16.13 5.28 -0.36
N HIS A 185 16.03 5.63 0.92
CA HIS A 185 17.22 5.80 1.77
C HIS A 185 17.79 4.49 2.31
N GLY A 186 17.05 3.39 2.19
CA GLY A 186 17.42 2.08 2.69
C GLY A 186 17.28 1.94 4.21
N PRO A 187 17.38 0.72 4.74
CA PRO A 187 17.16 0.47 6.16
C PRO A 187 18.10 1.24 7.10
N GLY A 188 17.56 1.74 8.21
CA GLY A 188 18.35 2.41 9.27
C GLY A 188 18.71 3.87 8.98
N SER A 189 18.26 4.42 7.85
CA SER A 189 18.22 5.86 7.58
C SER A 189 16.81 6.40 7.80
N MET A 190 16.70 7.70 8.08
CA MET A 190 15.43 8.43 8.23
C MET A 190 15.31 9.57 7.19
N ASP A 191 16.18 9.57 6.17
CA ASP A 191 16.27 10.67 5.22
C ASP A 191 15.18 10.61 4.15
N HIS A 192 14.04 11.24 4.43
CA HIS A 192 12.96 11.45 3.46
C HIS A 192 13.04 12.81 2.74
N SER A 193 14.23 13.39 2.57
CA SER A 193 14.36 14.75 2.01
C SER A 193 13.97 14.86 0.54
N VAL A 194 13.91 13.76 -0.20
CA VAL A 194 13.64 13.72 -1.64
C VAL A 194 12.52 12.73 -1.94
N ALA A 195 11.34 13.23 -2.30
CA ALA A 195 10.18 12.42 -2.69
C ALA A 195 9.16 13.28 -3.44
N SER A 196 8.18 12.66 -4.09
CA SER A 196 7.02 13.36 -4.67
C SER A 196 5.72 12.67 -4.27
N VAL A 197 4.82 13.45 -3.70
CA VAL A 197 3.47 13.02 -3.30
C VAL A 197 2.45 13.95 -3.95
N ARG A 198 1.51 13.37 -4.68
CA ARG A 198 0.49 14.12 -5.43
C ARG A 198 -0.90 13.63 -5.06
N ARG A 199 -1.72 14.53 -4.54
CA ARG A 199 -3.13 14.26 -4.24
C ARG A 199 -4.02 14.68 -5.40
N TYR A 200 -5.07 13.91 -5.66
CA TYR A 200 -6.09 14.21 -6.67
C TYR A 200 -7.47 14.30 -6.00
N PRO A 201 -7.80 15.41 -5.32
CA PRO A 201 -9.04 15.56 -4.54
C PRO A 201 -10.33 15.41 -5.35
N GLU A 202 -10.28 15.69 -6.65
CA GLU A 202 -11.43 15.57 -7.55
C GLU A 202 -11.83 14.12 -7.83
N ILE A 203 -10.92 13.16 -7.62
CA ILE A 203 -11.18 11.73 -7.77
C ILE A 203 -11.77 11.25 -6.45
N SER A 204 -13.09 11.29 -6.36
CA SER A 204 -13.83 10.88 -5.17
C SER A 204 -13.82 9.37 -5.01
N LEU A 205 -13.27 8.89 -3.90
CA LEU A 205 -13.24 7.47 -3.55
C LEU A 205 -13.94 7.26 -2.21
N ASN A 206 -14.74 6.20 -2.12
CA ASN A 206 -15.52 5.88 -0.93
C ASN A 206 -15.18 4.46 -0.45
N ARG A 207 -14.64 4.36 0.77
CA ARG A 207 -14.07 3.11 1.27
C ARG A 207 -15.12 2.00 1.46
N GLY A 208 -16.38 2.38 1.71
CA GLY A 208 -17.42 1.43 2.10
C GLY A 208 -17.26 0.92 3.55
N PRO A 209 -17.70 -0.31 3.85
CA PRO A 209 -17.58 -0.90 5.18
C PRO A 209 -16.11 -1.05 5.65
N PRO A 210 -15.85 -1.06 6.97
CA PRO A 210 -14.53 -1.40 7.51
C PRO A 210 -14.02 -2.77 7.06
N GLY A 211 -12.70 -2.92 6.93
CA GLY A 211 -12.06 -4.20 6.56
C GLY A 211 -12.16 -4.56 5.07
N VAL A 212 -12.66 -3.65 4.23
CA VAL A 212 -12.73 -3.86 2.78
C VAL A 212 -11.45 -3.35 2.10
N HIS A 213 -10.73 -4.26 1.45
CA HIS A 213 -9.64 -3.95 0.52
C HIS A 213 -10.20 -3.35 -0.78
N ALA A 214 -9.52 -2.35 -1.33
CA ALA A 214 -9.78 -1.80 -2.65
C ALA A 214 -8.67 -2.20 -3.63
N GLY A 215 -8.93 -3.19 -4.48
CA GLY A 215 -8.04 -3.61 -5.55
C GLY A 215 -7.83 -2.51 -6.58
N MET A 216 -6.58 -2.39 -7.03
CA MET A 216 -6.12 -1.39 -7.98
C MET A 216 -5.15 -2.03 -9.00
N ALA A 217 -5.19 -1.58 -10.25
CA ALA A 217 -4.25 -2.03 -11.27
C ALA A 217 -3.98 -0.96 -12.32
N VAL A 218 -2.72 -0.76 -12.71
CA VAL A 218 -2.35 0.10 -13.83
C VAL A 218 -2.19 -0.72 -15.10
N HIS A 219 -2.92 -0.36 -16.16
CA HIS A 219 -2.68 -0.93 -17.47
C HIS A 219 -1.41 -0.32 -18.09
N PRO A 220 -0.36 -1.12 -18.39
CA PRO A 220 0.97 -0.59 -18.71
C PRO A 220 1.02 0.20 -20.03
N VAL A 221 0.26 -0.23 -21.04
CA VAL A 221 0.24 0.43 -22.37
C VAL A 221 -0.78 1.56 -22.47
N ARG A 222 -2.01 1.35 -21.95
CA ARG A 222 -3.08 2.35 -22.03
C ARG A 222 -2.95 3.49 -21.04
N ARG A 223 -2.05 3.36 -20.06
CA ARG A 223 -1.81 4.32 -18.98
C ARG A 223 -3.13 4.68 -18.29
N GLU A 224 -3.87 3.63 -17.91
CA GLU A 224 -5.14 3.72 -17.18
C GLU A 224 -5.01 2.98 -15.85
N LEU A 225 -5.24 3.68 -14.75
CA LEU A 225 -5.37 3.11 -13.41
C LEU A 225 -6.84 2.74 -13.19
N PHE A 226 -7.09 1.49 -12.88
CA PHE A 226 -8.39 0.97 -12.44
C PHE A 226 -8.40 0.92 -10.91
N VAL A 227 -9.44 1.47 -10.29
CA VAL A 227 -9.62 1.54 -8.84
C VAL A 227 -11.00 0.99 -8.50
N SER A 228 -11.07 -0.07 -7.71
CA SER A 228 -12.33 -0.46 -7.07
C SER A 228 -12.73 0.60 -6.05
N ASN A 229 -14.00 1.01 -6.07
CA ASN A 229 -14.55 2.00 -5.17
C ASN A 229 -15.68 1.32 -4.37
N PRO A 230 -15.35 0.65 -3.25
CA PRO A 230 -16.27 -0.29 -2.62
C PRO A 230 -17.55 0.38 -2.11
N GLY A 231 -17.44 1.57 -1.52
CA GLY A 231 -18.56 2.29 -0.93
C GLY A 231 -19.59 2.79 -1.94
N ASP A 232 -19.17 3.02 -3.19
CA ASP A 232 -20.06 3.48 -4.25
C ASP A 232 -20.49 2.35 -5.20
N GLY A 233 -19.96 1.14 -5.04
CA GLY A 233 -20.28 0.01 -5.93
C GLY A 233 -19.82 0.25 -7.36
N THR A 234 -18.66 0.89 -7.53
CA THR A 234 -18.12 1.27 -8.85
C THR A 234 -16.67 0.86 -9.04
N VAL A 235 -16.23 0.84 -10.30
CA VAL A 235 -14.81 0.91 -10.67
C VAL A 235 -14.57 2.27 -11.31
N VAL A 236 -13.59 3.02 -10.82
CA VAL A 236 -13.13 4.28 -11.39
C VAL A 236 -11.88 4.02 -12.24
N VAL A 237 -11.79 4.68 -13.39
CA VAL A 237 -10.58 4.68 -14.22
C VAL A 237 -10.00 6.08 -14.31
N VAL A 238 -8.69 6.20 -14.14
CA VAL A 238 -7.93 7.45 -14.17
C VAL A 238 -6.81 7.33 -15.18
N LYS A 239 -6.60 8.35 -16.02
CA LYS A 239 -5.43 8.44 -16.89
C LYS A 239 -4.22 8.86 -16.06
N VAL A 240 -3.28 7.94 -15.87
CA VAL A 240 -2.18 8.13 -14.90
C VAL A 240 -1.22 9.26 -15.27
N ASP A 241 -1.11 9.57 -16.56
CA ASP A 241 -0.24 10.65 -17.07
C ASP A 241 -0.99 11.98 -17.26
N SER A 242 -2.22 12.09 -16.75
CA SER A 242 -3.06 13.28 -16.84
C SER A 242 -3.06 14.10 -15.54
N GLY A 243 -3.75 15.24 -15.57
CA GLY A 243 -3.76 16.17 -14.46
C GLY A 243 -2.71 17.25 -14.59
N SER A 244 -2.80 18.24 -13.73
CA SER A 244 -1.90 19.37 -13.70
C SER A 244 -1.72 19.84 -12.27
N TYR A 245 -0.49 20.25 -11.95
CA TYR A 245 -0.18 20.90 -10.69
C TYR A 245 -1.15 22.07 -10.47
N SER A 246 -1.76 22.09 -9.29
CA SER A 246 -2.67 23.16 -8.87
C SER A 246 -1.98 24.05 -7.84
N ARG A 247 -1.56 23.46 -6.72
CA ARG A 247 -0.94 24.17 -5.58
C ARG A 247 -0.21 23.18 -4.66
N THR A 248 0.53 23.70 -3.67
CA THR A 248 1.10 22.84 -2.64
C THR A 248 0.01 22.26 -1.74
N ALA A 249 0.11 20.97 -1.40
CA ALA A 249 -0.81 20.30 -0.48
C ALA A 249 -0.52 20.63 0.99
N ARG A 250 0.67 21.16 1.31
CA ARG A 250 1.14 21.37 2.70
C ARG A 250 0.23 22.28 3.54
N VAL A 251 -0.57 23.14 2.88
CA VAL A 251 -1.53 24.03 3.54
C VAL A 251 -2.78 23.26 4.01
N GLU A 252 -3.29 22.37 3.16
CA GLU A 252 -4.52 21.59 3.41
C GLU A 252 -4.20 20.28 4.17
N TYR A 253 -2.99 19.77 3.99
CA TYR A 253 -2.52 18.49 4.52
C TYR A 253 -1.17 18.70 5.22
N PRO A 254 -1.16 19.08 6.50
CA PRO A 254 0.07 19.50 7.18
C PRO A 254 0.92 18.36 7.75
N ILE A 255 0.52 17.11 7.49
CA ILE A 255 1.14 15.91 8.05
C ILE A 255 1.92 15.24 6.93
N TYR A 256 3.20 15.59 6.84
CA TYR A 256 4.08 15.18 5.77
C TYR A 256 5.49 14.80 6.22
N SER A 257 6.21 14.00 5.43
CA SER A 257 7.53 13.45 5.83
C SER A 257 8.64 14.48 5.99
N ASN A 258 8.70 15.49 5.12
CA ASN A 258 9.82 16.43 5.15
C ASN A 258 9.41 17.84 4.71
N ARG A 259 10.02 18.87 5.32
CA ARG A 259 9.79 20.30 5.03
C ARG A 259 10.60 20.83 3.85
N LEU A 260 11.65 20.10 3.44
CA LEU A 260 12.56 20.57 2.40
C LEU A 260 11.83 20.69 1.05
N PRO A 261 12.17 21.69 0.21
CA PRO A 261 11.57 21.84 -1.12
C PRO A 261 11.80 20.66 -2.07
N SER A 262 12.81 19.84 -1.80
CA SER A 262 13.08 18.58 -2.53
C SER A 262 12.06 17.49 -2.23
N PHE A 263 11.29 17.61 -1.15
CA PHE A 263 10.07 16.85 -0.93
C PHE A 263 8.91 17.61 -1.55
N GLU A 264 8.45 17.11 -2.70
CA GLU A 264 7.34 17.68 -3.43
C GLU A 264 6.02 17.14 -2.86
N TYR A 265 5.16 18.03 -2.37
CA TYR A 265 3.82 17.65 -1.92
C TYR A 265 2.78 18.63 -2.47
N SER A 266 1.95 18.13 -3.39
CA SER A 266 1.03 18.96 -4.17
C SER A 266 -0.35 18.36 -4.35
N VAL A 267 -1.27 19.28 -4.62
CA VAL A 267 -2.59 18.99 -5.18
C VAL A 267 -2.49 19.08 -6.69
N TRP A 268 -2.93 18.03 -7.36
CA TRP A 268 -3.13 17.95 -8.80
C TRP A 268 -4.63 17.88 -9.10
N GLU A 269 -5.04 18.61 -10.13
CA GLU A 269 -6.42 18.71 -10.59
C GLU A 269 -6.45 18.49 -12.10
N CYS A 270 -7.64 18.38 -12.68
CA CYS A 270 -7.85 18.15 -14.11
C CYS A 270 -7.29 16.80 -14.61
N ALA A 271 -7.22 15.80 -13.75
CA ALA A 271 -6.97 14.41 -14.13
C ALA A 271 -8.17 13.87 -14.89
N GLU A 272 -7.92 13.31 -16.07
CA GLU A 272 -8.94 12.63 -16.85
C GLU A 272 -9.33 11.34 -16.13
N HIS A 273 -10.60 11.24 -15.76
CA HIS A 273 -11.15 10.08 -15.08
C HIS A 273 -12.60 9.83 -15.49
N ARG A 274 -13.07 8.61 -15.25
CA ARG A 274 -14.46 8.21 -15.50
C ARG A 274 -14.85 7.01 -14.65
N THR A 275 -16.15 6.83 -14.45
CA THR A 275 -16.68 5.55 -13.97
C THR A 275 -16.62 4.51 -15.09
N PHE A 276 -15.97 3.38 -14.81
CA PHE A 276 -15.80 2.25 -15.74
C PHE A 276 -16.92 1.22 -15.62
N ALA A 277 -17.28 0.86 -14.39
CA ALA A 277 -18.37 -0.06 -14.07
C ALA A 277 -19.17 0.45 -12.86
N THR A 278 -20.44 0.07 -12.78
CA THR A 278 -21.38 0.49 -11.72
C THR A 278 -22.29 -0.66 -11.31
N GLY A 279 -22.91 -0.55 -10.13
CA GLY A 279 -23.90 -1.53 -9.67
C GLY A 279 -23.26 -2.79 -9.10
N LEU A 280 -21.98 -2.69 -8.71
CA LEU A 280 -21.25 -3.75 -8.03
C LEU A 280 -21.56 -3.69 -6.52
N ASP A 281 -21.69 -4.85 -5.88
CA ASP A 281 -21.84 -4.98 -4.44
C ASP A 281 -20.47 -5.09 -3.74
N THR A 282 -20.02 -3.95 -3.21
CA THR A 282 -18.77 -3.84 -2.47
C THR A 282 -17.59 -4.43 -3.26
N PRO A 283 -17.26 -3.87 -4.45
CA PRO A 283 -16.13 -4.35 -5.24
C PRO A 283 -14.85 -4.27 -4.42
N SER A 284 -14.07 -5.34 -4.40
CA SER A 284 -12.86 -5.49 -3.59
C SER A 284 -11.66 -5.82 -4.47
N GLY A 285 -11.36 -7.12 -4.66
CA GLY A 285 -10.25 -7.58 -5.49
C GLY A 285 -10.40 -7.14 -6.94
N LEU A 286 -9.31 -6.65 -7.54
CA LEU A 286 -9.29 -6.21 -8.92
C LEU A 286 -7.94 -6.50 -9.54
N THR A 287 -7.92 -7.10 -10.73
CA THR A 287 -6.67 -7.37 -11.47
C THR A 287 -6.91 -7.46 -12.98
N LEU A 288 -5.87 -7.18 -13.76
CA LEU A 288 -5.88 -7.34 -15.22
C LEU A 288 -5.48 -8.76 -15.61
N SER A 289 -6.01 -9.29 -16.71
CA SER A 289 -5.43 -10.49 -17.33
C SER A 289 -3.99 -10.23 -17.77
N PRO A 290 -3.14 -11.27 -17.91
CA PRO A 290 -1.75 -11.10 -18.35
C PRO A 290 -1.58 -10.37 -19.69
N ASP A 291 -2.57 -10.47 -20.58
CA ASP A 291 -2.63 -9.77 -21.87
C ASP A 291 -3.14 -8.32 -21.78
N GLY A 292 -3.58 -7.86 -20.60
CA GLY A 292 -4.18 -6.55 -20.35
C GLY A 292 -5.57 -6.33 -20.94
N MET A 293 -6.15 -7.33 -21.63
CA MET A 293 -7.39 -7.15 -22.40
C MET A 293 -8.66 -7.28 -21.56
N ARG A 294 -8.57 -7.92 -20.39
CA ARG A 294 -9.71 -8.16 -19.49
C ARG A 294 -9.41 -7.68 -18.08
N LEU A 295 -10.42 -7.14 -17.43
CA LEU A 295 -10.39 -6.72 -16.03
C LEU A 295 -11.27 -7.67 -15.22
N TYR A 296 -10.70 -8.26 -14.17
CA TYR A 296 -11.39 -9.12 -13.23
C TYR A 296 -11.68 -8.31 -11.98
N VAL A 297 -12.93 -8.29 -11.53
CA VAL A 297 -13.37 -7.53 -10.35
C VAL A 297 -14.20 -8.45 -9.47
N ALA A 298 -13.73 -8.73 -8.26
CA ALA A 298 -14.47 -9.47 -7.25
C ALA A 298 -15.41 -8.55 -6.47
N GLU A 299 -16.58 -9.07 -6.16
CA GLU A 299 -17.50 -8.51 -5.19
C GLU A 299 -17.32 -9.23 -3.86
N ARG A 300 -17.02 -8.46 -2.80
CA ARG A 300 -17.00 -9.01 -1.45
C ARG A 300 -18.40 -9.46 -1.04
N GLY A 301 -19.43 -8.65 -1.31
CA GLY A 301 -20.80 -8.92 -0.83
C GLY A 301 -21.44 -10.20 -1.39
N THR A 302 -21.10 -10.59 -2.62
CA THR A 302 -21.76 -11.69 -3.34
C THR A 302 -20.85 -12.88 -3.66
N GLY A 303 -19.53 -12.68 -3.63
CA GLY A 303 -18.55 -13.68 -4.06
C GLY A 303 -18.44 -13.87 -5.58
N ILE A 304 -19.05 -12.97 -6.37
CA ILE A 304 -18.97 -13.01 -7.82
C ILE A 304 -17.69 -12.32 -8.28
N VAL A 305 -17.00 -12.92 -9.25
CA VAL A 305 -15.95 -12.27 -10.03
C VAL A 305 -16.53 -11.90 -11.39
N HIS A 306 -16.64 -10.60 -11.67
CA HIS A 306 -17.02 -10.05 -12.96
C HIS A 306 -15.79 -9.92 -13.87
N VAL A 307 -15.99 -10.12 -15.17
CA VAL A 307 -14.95 -10.01 -16.19
C VAL A 307 -15.39 -8.99 -17.22
N TYR A 308 -14.63 -7.91 -17.34
CA TYR A 308 -14.89 -6.83 -18.28
C TYR A 308 -13.88 -6.82 -19.41
N ASP A 309 -14.34 -6.52 -20.61
CA ASP A 309 -13.48 -6.12 -21.71
C ASP A 309 -12.91 -4.72 -21.42
N VAL A 310 -11.58 -4.62 -21.34
CA VAL A 310 -10.93 -3.36 -20.94
C VAL A 310 -11.16 -2.26 -21.98
N GLU A 311 -11.14 -2.60 -23.27
CA GLU A 311 -11.25 -1.63 -24.38
C GLU A 311 -12.64 -1.00 -24.47
N SER A 312 -13.70 -1.81 -24.37
CA SER A 312 -15.10 -1.39 -24.51
C SER A 312 -15.82 -1.10 -23.20
N GLY A 313 -15.31 -1.59 -22.06
CA GLY A 313 -15.97 -1.50 -20.76
C GLY A 313 -17.16 -2.45 -20.58
N VAL A 314 -17.41 -3.34 -21.54
CA VAL A 314 -18.54 -4.27 -21.50
C VAL A 314 -18.20 -5.48 -20.64
N GLU A 315 -19.11 -5.90 -19.76
CA GLU A 315 -19.00 -7.19 -19.07
C GLU A 315 -19.12 -8.34 -20.06
N VAL A 316 -18.11 -9.21 -20.10
CA VAL A 316 -18.01 -10.35 -21.01
C VAL A 316 -18.19 -11.69 -20.32
N GLY A 317 -18.28 -11.70 -18.99
CA GLY A 317 -18.62 -12.88 -18.21
C GLY A 317 -18.56 -12.63 -16.71
N SER A 318 -19.02 -13.61 -15.95
CA SER A 318 -18.89 -13.62 -14.49
C SER A 318 -18.83 -15.06 -13.97
N ALA A 319 -18.26 -15.23 -12.78
CA ALA A 319 -18.14 -16.53 -12.12
C ALA A 319 -18.43 -16.40 -10.62
N ARG A 320 -19.26 -17.31 -10.10
CA ARG A 320 -19.42 -17.47 -8.64
C ARG A 320 -18.28 -18.31 -8.11
N THR A 321 -17.58 -17.79 -7.12
CA THR A 321 -16.41 -18.46 -6.53
C THR A 321 -16.77 -19.43 -5.41
N GLY A 322 -17.89 -19.17 -4.71
CA GLY A 322 -18.28 -19.88 -3.49
C GLY A 322 -17.69 -19.28 -2.20
N TYR A 323 -16.97 -18.16 -2.29
CA TYR A 323 -16.35 -17.43 -1.19
C TYR A 323 -17.04 -16.08 -0.99
N GLY A 324 -17.09 -15.56 0.24
CA GLY A 324 -17.92 -14.40 0.61
C GLY A 324 -17.14 -13.18 1.11
N SER A 325 -15.81 -13.24 1.12
CA SER A 325 -14.96 -12.20 1.69
C SER A 325 -13.69 -11.99 0.87
N ILE A 326 -13.84 -12.10 -0.45
CA ILE A 326 -12.74 -12.01 -1.41
C ILE A 326 -12.01 -10.67 -1.25
N GLY A 327 -10.68 -10.74 -1.11
CA GLY A 327 -9.78 -9.60 -1.00
C GLY A 327 -8.89 -9.48 -2.23
N GLY A 328 -7.57 -9.34 -2.02
CA GLY A 328 -6.58 -9.21 -3.09
C GLY A 328 -6.63 -10.34 -4.13
N MET A 329 -6.31 -10.00 -5.37
CA MET A 329 -6.33 -10.89 -6.53
C MET A 329 -5.11 -10.68 -7.42
N ALA A 330 -4.51 -11.75 -7.93
CA ALA A 330 -3.41 -11.66 -8.88
C ALA A 330 -3.36 -12.87 -9.81
N PHE A 331 -2.96 -12.65 -11.06
CA PHE A 331 -2.58 -13.72 -11.97
C PHE A 331 -1.15 -14.16 -11.68
N SER A 332 -0.89 -15.48 -11.67
CA SER A 332 0.47 -16.00 -11.73
C SER A 332 1.09 -15.59 -13.08
N PRO A 333 2.21 -14.86 -13.10
CA PRO A 333 2.83 -14.41 -14.35
C PRO A 333 3.35 -15.57 -15.21
N LYS A 334 3.60 -16.74 -14.61
CA LYS A 334 4.10 -17.92 -15.31
C LYS A 334 3.02 -18.88 -15.79
N THR A 335 1.99 -19.12 -14.98
CA THR A 335 0.94 -20.11 -15.28
C THR A 335 -0.32 -19.48 -15.84
N GLY A 336 -0.52 -18.16 -15.64
CA GLY A 336 -1.76 -17.48 -16.00
C GLY A 336 -2.96 -17.89 -15.13
N VAL A 337 -2.74 -18.60 -14.03
CA VAL A 337 -3.79 -18.96 -13.07
C VAL A 337 -4.11 -17.76 -12.18
N LEU A 338 -5.38 -17.39 -12.12
CA LEU A 338 -5.89 -16.37 -11.20
C LEU A 338 -5.92 -16.93 -9.78
N HIS A 339 -5.32 -16.21 -8.84
CA HIS A 339 -5.40 -16.47 -7.42
C HIS A 339 -6.10 -15.32 -6.70
N PHE A 340 -6.79 -15.63 -5.63
CA PHE A 340 -7.38 -14.65 -4.73
C PHE A 340 -7.31 -15.13 -3.28
N VAL A 341 -7.45 -14.20 -2.34
CA VAL A 341 -7.57 -14.51 -0.91
C VAL A 341 -9.00 -14.33 -0.43
N ASP A 342 -9.43 -15.15 0.51
CA ASP A 342 -10.70 -15.00 1.21
C ASP A 342 -10.45 -14.91 2.72
N ALA A 343 -10.91 -13.80 3.32
CA ALA A 343 -10.61 -13.44 4.70
C ALA A 343 -11.39 -14.24 5.75
N ASP A 344 -12.59 -14.74 5.42
CA ASP A 344 -13.45 -15.50 6.33
C ASP A 344 -12.97 -16.95 6.47
N THR A 345 -12.28 -17.47 5.45
CA THR A 345 -11.75 -18.85 5.41
C THR A 345 -10.24 -18.94 5.56
N ASP A 346 -9.54 -17.81 5.72
CA ASP A 346 -8.07 -17.72 5.80
C ASP A 346 -7.36 -18.49 4.68
N SER A 347 -7.85 -18.36 3.44
CA SER A 347 -7.41 -19.21 2.33
C SER A 347 -6.86 -18.44 1.13
N LEU A 348 -5.79 -18.98 0.53
CA LEU A 348 -5.34 -18.65 -0.82
C LEU A 348 -6.00 -19.62 -1.81
N VAL A 349 -6.77 -19.09 -2.74
CA VAL A 349 -7.59 -19.88 -3.67
C VAL A 349 -7.10 -19.71 -5.09
N ALA A 350 -6.87 -20.83 -5.78
CA ALA A 350 -6.58 -20.86 -7.21
C ALA A 350 -7.86 -21.09 -8.03
N VAL A 351 -8.14 -20.20 -8.98
CA VAL A 351 -9.29 -20.33 -9.90
C VAL A 351 -8.91 -21.26 -11.05
N ARG A 352 -9.67 -22.35 -11.20
CA ARG A 352 -9.52 -23.29 -12.31
C ARG A 352 -10.82 -23.39 -13.12
N PRO A 353 -10.74 -23.50 -14.46
CA PRO A 353 -11.91 -23.78 -15.27
C PRO A 353 -12.61 -25.07 -14.81
N SER A 354 -13.95 -25.07 -14.77
CA SER A 354 -14.75 -26.18 -14.23
C SER A 354 -14.77 -27.43 -15.11
N SER A 355 -14.31 -27.35 -16.36
CA SER A 355 -14.25 -28.49 -17.27
C SER A 355 -12.81 -28.86 -17.60
N SER A 356 -12.40 -30.06 -17.20
CA SER A 356 -11.22 -30.75 -17.75
C SER A 356 -11.48 -31.34 -19.14
N SER A 357 -12.59 -30.97 -19.81
CA SER A 357 -12.88 -31.46 -21.14
C SER A 357 -11.85 -30.85 -22.09
N SER A 358 -10.97 -31.70 -22.57
CA SER A 358 -10.00 -31.53 -23.67
C SER A 358 -10.59 -31.06 -25.00
N SER A 359 -11.79 -30.46 -24.99
CA SER A 359 -12.28 -29.62 -26.07
C SER A 359 -11.56 -28.27 -25.98
N SER A 360 -10.32 -28.27 -26.47
CA SER A 360 -9.38 -27.16 -26.68
C SER A 360 -9.91 -26.02 -27.56
N VAL A 361 -11.23 -25.88 -27.71
CA VAL A 361 -11.85 -24.91 -28.62
C VAL A 361 -11.59 -23.47 -28.18
N CYS A 362 -11.27 -23.24 -26.90
CA CYS A 362 -10.99 -21.90 -26.36
C CYS A 362 -9.53 -21.66 -25.95
N ASP A 363 -8.71 -22.70 -25.79
CA ASP A 363 -7.32 -22.54 -25.32
C ASP A 363 -6.43 -21.90 -26.39
N ASP A 364 -6.77 -22.09 -27.68
CA ASP A 364 -6.01 -21.57 -28.83
C ASP A 364 -6.67 -20.36 -29.52
N VAL A 365 -7.73 -19.79 -28.94
CA VAL A 365 -8.40 -18.61 -29.52
C VAL A 365 -8.03 -17.38 -28.70
N PRO A 366 -7.15 -16.49 -29.21
CA PRO A 366 -6.86 -15.23 -28.55
C PRO A 366 -8.16 -14.46 -28.29
N TYR A 367 -8.27 -13.90 -27.10
CA TYR A 367 -9.41 -13.05 -26.78
C TYR A 367 -9.41 -11.85 -27.73
N ALA A 368 -10.54 -11.59 -28.37
CA ALA A 368 -10.73 -10.42 -29.24
C ALA A 368 -11.68 -9.45 -28.55
N SER A 369 -11.26 -8.19 -28.50
CA SER A 369 -12.01 -7.12 -27.87
C SER A 369 -13.42 -6.96 -28.46
N LYS A 370 -14.38 -6.59 -27.60
CA LYS A 370 -15.76 -6.31 -28.02
C LYS A 370 -15.95 -4.91 -28.59
N LEU A 371 -14.92 -4.07 -28.60
CA LEU A 371 -15.01 -2.75 -29.20
C LEU A 371 -15.18 -2.88 -30.72
N SER A 372 -16.18 -2.18 -31.27
CA SER A 372 -16.44 -2.22 -32.71
C SER A 372 -15.33 -1.53 -33.51
N GLU A 373 -14.98 -2.10 -34.66
CA GLU A 373 -13.93 -1.55 -35.52
C GLU A 373 -14.28 -0.16 -36.08
N SER A 374 -15.55 0.07 -36.42
CA SER A 374 -16.03 1.39 -36.83
C SER A 374 -15.83 2.46 -35.75
N TYR A 375 -15.97 2.08 -34.48
CA TYR A 375 -15.74 3.00 -33.38
C TYR A 375 -14.24 3.28 -33.20
N ARG A 376 -13.36 2.26 -33.30
CA ARG A 376 -11.91 2.48 -33.30
C ARG A 376 -11.47 3.45 -34.39
N GLN A 377 -11.97 3.26 -35.61
CA GLN A 377 -11.68 4.16 -36.73
C GLN A 377 -12.18 5.58 -36.47
N SER A 378 -13.35 5.72 -35.86
CA SER A 378 -13.91 7.03 -35.50
C SER A 378 -13.06 7.74 -34.44
N LEU A 379 -12.58 7.02 -33.42
CA LEU A 379 -11.65 7.56 -32.43
C LEU A 379 -10.33 8.01 -33.06
N SER A 380 -9.75 7.18 -33.93
CA SER A 380 -8.51 7.52 -34.63
C SER A 380 -8.67 8.76 -35.51
N HIS A 381 -9.77 8.87 -36.27
CA HIS A 381 -10.07 10.06 -37.06
C HIS A 381 -10.27 11.32 -36.19
N ALA A 382 -10.96 11.19 -35.05
CA ALA A 382 -11.17 12.30 -34.13
C ALA A 382 -9.85 12.77 -33.50
N ALA A 383 -9.00 11.84 -33.06
CA ALA A 383 -7.68 12.12 -32.51
C ALA A 383 -6.78 12.84 -33.55
N ALA A 384 -6.77 12.37 -34.81
CA ALA A 384 -6.02 13.01 -35.88
C ALA A 384 -6.54 14.42 -36.23
N ALA A 385 -7.85 14.66 -36.12
CA ALA A 385 -8.47 15.95 -36.42
C ALA A 385 -8.27 17.00 -35.33
N LEU A 386 -8.25 16.58 -34.06
CA LEU A 386 -8.15 17.47 -32.90
C LEU A 386 -6.71 17.59 -32.37
N GLY A 387 -5.87 16.57 -32.60
CA GLY A 387 -4.54 16.40 -32.03
C GLY A 387 -4.61 15.58 -30.74
N ASP A 388 -3.77 14.55 -30.62
CA ASP A 388 -3.81 13.52 -29.57
C ASP A 388 -3.92 14.09 -28.14
N SER A 389 -3.14 15.11 -27.82
CA SER A 389 -3.12 15.73 -26.47
C SER A 389 -4.40 16.48 -26.09
N SER A 390 -5.33 16.70 -27.03
CA SER A 390 -6.56 17.49 -26.80
C SER A 390 -7.85 16.69 -26.97
N PHE A 391 -7.74 15.44 -27.43
CA PHE A 391 -8.88 14.58 -27.67
C PHE A 391 -9.06 13.60 -26.52
N SER A 392 -10.25 13.63 -25.90
CA SER A 392 -10.72 12.58 -25.01
C SER A 392 -12.12 12.15 -25.44
N PRO A 393 -12.39 10.85 -25.55
CA PRO A 393 -13.74 10.35 -25.80
C PRO A 393 -14.64 10.44 -24.56
N HIS A 394 -14.09 10.81 -23.40
CA HIS A 394 -14.79 10.79 -22.11
C HIS A 394 -14.94 12.17 -21.48
N THR A 395 -14.10 13.14 -21.88
CA THR A 395 -14.16 14.50 -21.37
C THR A 395 -14.41 15.50 -22.51
N ASN A 396 -15.37 16.39 -22.31
CA ASN A 396 -15.75 17.43 -23.29
C ASN A 396 -15.71 18.85 -22.69
N TYR A 397 -15.08 19.00 -21.52
CA TYR A 397 -14.94 20.27 -20.82
C TYR A 397 -13.47 20.67 -20.78
N ARG A 398 -13.22 21.97 -20.65
CA ARG A 398 -11.88 22.49 -20.35
C ARG A 398 -11.76 22.67 -18.84
N CYS A 399 -10.88 21.91 -18.23
CA CYS A 399 -10.52 22.08 -16.83
C CYS A 399 -9.41 23.13 -16.68
N VAL A 400 -9.47 23.90 -15.59
CA VAL A 400 -8.43 24.86 -15.20
C VAL A 400 -8.14 24.61 -13.73
N PRO A 401 -6.88 24.28 -13.35
CA PRO A 401 -6.52 24.09 -11.95
C PRO A 401 -6.79 25.35 -11.13
N ASN A 402 -7.27 25.18 -9.91
CA ASN A 402 -7.51 26.23 -8.94
C ASN A 402 -6.30 26.42 -7.99
N PRO A 403 -5.45 27.44 -8.20
CA PRO A 403 -4.24 27.63 -7.41
C PRO A 403 -4.51 28.13 -5.99
N ILE A 404 -5.77 28.44 -5.65
CA ILE A 404 -6.14 29.06 -4.37
C ILE A 404 -6.52 27.97 -3.36
N PRO A 405 -5.83 27.88 -2.20
CA PRO A 405 -6.23 26.99 -1.11
C PRO A 405 -7.65 27.33 -0.62
N PRO A 406 -8.50 26.34 -0.28
CA PRO A 406 -9.87 26.56 0.19
C PRO A 406 -9.95 27.40 1.48
N ASP A 407 -8.97 27.25 2.38
CA ASP A 407 -8.89 28.01 3.62
C ASP A 407 -7.42 28.34 3.97
N SER A 408 -7.05 29.61 3.89
CA SER A 408 -5.71 30.07 4.23
C SER A 408 -5.44 30.09 5.74
N SER A 409 -6.46 30.02 6.60
CA SER A 409 -6.30 30.02 8.05
C SER A 409 -5.76 28.70 8.61
N LEU A 410 -5.86 27.61 7.82
CA LEU A 410 -5.22 26.32 8.11
C LEU A 410 -3.69 26.42 8.07
N PHE A 411 -3.13 27.36 7.29
CA PHE A 411 -1.69 27.60 7.24
C PHE A 411 -1.13 28.13 8.57
N ASP A 412 -1.90 28.96 9.28
CA ASP A 412 -1.46 29.60 10.52
C ASP A 412 -1.50 28.65 11.74
N GLN A 413 -2.12 27.47 11.65
CA GLN A 413 -2.22 26.53 12.79
C GLN A 413 -1.03 25.58 12.94
N VAL A 414 -0.23 25.36 11.90
CA VAL A 414 0.71 24.22 11.84
C VAL A 414 2.18 24.58 12.02
N HIS A 415 2.49 25.86 12.22
CA HIS A 415 3.85 26.35 12.51
C HIS A 415 3.94 27.21 13.78
N VAL A 416 2.87 27.33 14.56
CA VAL A 416 2.87 28.03 15.86
C VAL A 416 2.44 27.10 17.01
N GLY A 417 3.26 26.07 17.24
CA GLY A 417 3.39 25.45 18.57
C GLY A 417 2.48 24.28 18.96
N THR A 418 1.60 23.75 18.10
CA THR A 418 0.68 22.66 18.49
C THR A 418 0.48 21.54 17.45
N GLY A 419 1.36 21.38 16.46
CA GLY A 419 1.33 20.26 15.50
C GLY A 419 2.36 19.17 15.80
N TYR A 420 2.18 17.96 15.26
CA TYR A 420 3.16 16.85 15.34
C TYR A 420 4.58 17.24 14.89
N ALA A 421 4.68 18.19 13.95
CA ALA A 421 5.93 18.77 13.49
C ALA A 421 6.39 20.02 14.30
N SER A 422 5.74 20.37 15.42
CA SER A 422 6.02 21.59 16.18
C SER A 422 7.46 21.59 16.71
N ASP A 423 8.38 22.31 16.07
CA ASP A 423 9.78 22.61 16.44
C ASP A 423 10.56 21.54 17.24
N ASP A 424 10.09 20.30 17.25
CA ASP A 424 10.64 19.22 18.04
C ASP A 424 11.80 18.67 17.21
N PRO A 425 13.04 18.98 17.59
CA PRO A 425 14.19 18.48 16.87
C PRO A 425 14.19 16.95 16.82
N ASN A 426 13.48 16.28 17.73
CA ASN A 426 13.45 14.82 17.84
C ASN A 426 12.77 14.11 16.67
N VAL A 427 11.91 14.81 15.93
CA VAL A 427 11.17 14.27 14.76
C VAL A 427 11.47 15.07 13.48
N GLN A 428 12.11 16.24 13.59
CA GLN A 428 12.30 17.18 12.47
C GLN A 428 13.76 17.68 12.31
N SER A 429 14.70 17.34 13.19
CA SER A 429 16.10 17.79 13.05
C SER A 429 16.86 17.00 11.98
N SER A 430 18.02 17.53 11.57
CA SER A 430 18.91 17.03 10.52
C SER A 430 18.96 15.50 10.48
N MET A 431 18.19 14.93 9.55
CA MET A 431 17.75 13.53 9.40
C MET A 431 18.90 12.55 9.10
N THR A 432 19.93 12.55 9.95
CA THR A 432 21.05 11.60 9.90
C THR A 432 21.10 10.81 11.21
N GLY A 433 20.11 9.94 11.41
CA GLY A 433 20.05 8.99 12.53
C GLY A 433 18.99 9.29 13.59
N MET A 434 18.82 8.35 14.51
CA MET A 434 17.83 8.44 15.58
C MET A 434 18.22 9.50 16.63
N ASP A 435 17.28 10.36 17.03
CA ASP A 435 17.58 11.49 17.92
C ASP A 435 17.97 11.01 19.34
N ALA A 436 19.13 11.44 19.83
CA ALA A 436 19.62 11.10 21.17
C ALA A 436 18.66 11.49 22.30
N ALA A 437 17.78 12.47 22.11
CA ALA A 437 16.75 12.87 23.06
C ALA A 437 15.64 11.83 23.23
N ALA A 438 15.45 10.91 22.27
CA ALA A 438 14.53 9.78 22.46
C ALA A 438 14.95 8.91 23.66
N ALA A 439 16.23 8.94 24.04
CA ALA A 439 16.73 8.32 25.28
C ALA A 439 16.01 8.78 26.55
N LEU A 440 15.49 10.01 26.56
CA LEU A 440 14.78 10.59 27.68
C LEU A 440 13.35 10.04 27.83
N LEU A 441 12.83 9.37 26.80
CA LEU A 441 11.47 8.84 26.78
C LEU A 441 11.37 7.45 27.44
N GLU A 442 12.49 6.73 27.60
CA GLU A 442 12.54 5.33 28.06
C GLU A 442 11.72 5.01 29.32
N ASN A 443 11.69 5.95 30.28
CA ASN A 443 11.06 5.74 31.59
C ASN A 443 9.73 6.50 31.75
N ARG A 444 9.18 7.04 30.66
CA ARG A 444 7.87 7.70 30.69
C ARG A 444 6.78 6.64 30.87
N THR A 445 5.74 6.98 31.65
CA THR A 445 4.65 6.05 32.02
C THR A 445 3.27 6.69 31.92
N ASP A 446 3.23 7.95 31.50
CA ASP A 446 2.05 8.75 31.16
C ASP A 446 1.52 8.32 29.78
N CYS A 447 1.04 7.07 29.73
CA CYS A 447 0.56 6.42 28.51
C CYS A 447 -0.89 6.80 28.16
N GLU A 448 -1.47 7.81 28.80
CA GLU A 448 -2.86 8.17 28.56
C GLU A 448 -3.06 8.54 27.08
N ARG A 449 -4.24 8.22 26.55
CA ARG A 449 -4.60 8.46 25.15
C ARG A 449 -4.29 9.91 24.72
N ASN A 450 -4.60 10.88 25.57
CA ASN A 450 -4.40 12.31 25.38
C ASN A 450 -3.10 12.87 26.00
N SER A 451 -2.16 12.00 26.42
CA SER A 451 -0.85 12.42 26.93
C SER A 451 -0.02 13.15 25.85
N ASP A 452 0.93 13.99 26.25
CA ASP A 452 1.90 14.63 25.35
C ASP A 452 3.00 13.65 24.88
N LEU A 453 3.07 12.43 25.44
CA LEU A 453 4.04 11.41 25.03
C LEU A 453 3.80 11.00 23.57
N ASN A 454 4.80 11.27 22.72
CA ASN A 454 4.78 10.92 21.31
C ASN A 454 5.25 9.46 21.11
N PHE A 455 4.32 8.58 20.70
CA PHE A 455 4.64 7.17 20.48
C PHE A 455 5.48 6.94 19.22
N ASP A 456 5.46 7.86 18.25
CA ASP A 456 6.33 7.76 17.08
C ASP A 456 7.77 7.99 17.50
N ALA A 457 8.00 8.97 18.38
CA ALA A 457 9.33 9.22 18.95
C ALA A 457 9.85 8.03 19.78
N LEU A 458 8.96 7.24 20.42
CA LEU A 458 9.34 5.99 21.05
C LEU A 458 9.81 4.95 20.02
N LEU A 459 9.04 4.72 18.96
CA LEU A 459 9.39 3.76 17.91
C LEU A 459 10.65 4.15 17.15
N LEU A 460 10.75 5.40 16.72
CA LEU A 460 11.94 5.99 16.08
C LEU A 460 13.14 6.01 17.05
N GLY A 461 12.88 6.05 18.36
CA GLY A 461 13.84 5.87 19.43
C GLY A 461 14.35 4.43 19.61
N GLY A 462 13.77 3.46 18.90
CA GLY A 462 14.06 2.04 19.05
C GLY A 462 13.44 1.40 20.30
N TYR A 463 12.40 2.01 20.89
CA TYR A 463 11.73 1.52 22.09
C TYR A 463 10.54 0.61 21.79
N TYR A 464 10.76 -0.48 21.06
CA TYR A 464 9.73 -1.45 20.66
C TYR A 464 8.96 -2.08 21.83
N CYS A 465 9.54 -2.09 23.04
CA CYS A 465 8.97 -2.68 24.26
C CYS A 465 8.62 -1.66 25.33
N HIS A 466 8.36 -0.41 24.94
CA HIS A 466 7.91 0.59 25.88
C HIS A 466 6.54 0.23 26.45
N VAL A 467 6.32 0.45 27.76
CA VAL A 467 5.06 0.14 28.45
C VAL A 467 3.84 0.85 27.85
N CYS A 468 4.06 1.99 27.19
CA CYS A 468 2.99 2.72 26.52
C CYS A 468 2.65 2.19 25.13
N LEU A 469 3.49 1.37 24.50
CA LEU A 469 3.14 0.75 23.22
C LEU A 469 2.17 -0.42 23.46
N PRO A 470 1.20 -0.64 22.57
CA PRO A 470 0.22 -1.72 22.73
C PRO A 470 0.86 -3.10 22.90
N SER A 471 0.19 -4.06 23.54
CA SER A 471 0.61 -5.46 23.58
C SER A 471 0.05 -6.28 22.39
N SER A 472 0.65 -7.43 22.08
CA SER A 472 0.23 -8.34 20.99
C SER A 472 -1.00 -9.15 21.38
N ASP A 473 -1.25 -9.23 22.69
CA ASP A 473 -2.40 -9.90 23.32
C ASP A 473 -3.54 -8.90 23.61
N ASP A 474 -3.38 -7.62 23.27
CA ASP A 474 -4.44 -6.63 23.46
C ASP A 474 -5.55 -6.91 22.43
N ASP A 475 -6.63 -7.52 22.90
CA ASP A 475 -7.87 -7.57 22.17
C ASP A 475 -8.42 -6.15 21.94
N ALA A 476 -9.35 -6.02 20.98
CA ALA A 476 -10.03 -4.76 20.68
C ALA A 476 -10.80 -4.13 21.88
N GLU A 477 -10.79 -4.79 23.05
CA GLU A 477 -11.38 -4.31 24.31
C GLU A 477 -10.34 -3.71 25.28
N GLY A 478 -9.05 -3.65 24.92
CA GLY A 478 -8.04 -2.86 25.63
C GLY A 478 -7.71 -3.36 27.05
N ARG A 479 -7.80 -4.67 27.31
CA ARG A 479 -7.39 -5.23 28.60
C ARG A 479 -5.90 -5.57 28.57
N SER A 480 -5.06 -4.63 29.00
CA SER A 480 -3.60 -4.78 29.06
C SER A 480 -3.21 -6.01 29.89
N GLY A 481 -2.77 -7.07 29.23
CA GLY A 481 -2.35 -8.32 29.87
C GLY A 481 -0.86 -8.40 30.18
N ASN A 482 -0.03 -7.52 29.63
CA ASN A 482 1.42 -7.62 29.79
C ASN A 482 2.05 -6.26 30.13
N GLU A 483 2.74 -6.19 31.26
CA GLU A 483 3.31 -4.95 31.82
C GLU A 483 4.49 -4.38 31.00
N ASN A 484 4.86 -4.95 29.84
CA ASN A 484 6.11 -4.62 29.12
C ASN A 484 6.06 -4.72 27.56
N GLY A 485 4.97 -4.36 26.89
CA GLY A 485 4.92 -4.25 25.41
C GLY A 485 4.91 -5.59 24.61
N ALA A 486 4.33 -5.56 23.40
CA ALA A 486 3.86 -6.72 22.60
C ALA A 486 4.87 -7.72 22.04
N MET A 487 6.16 -7.56 22.27
CA MET A 487 7.12 -8.11 21.32
C MET A 487 7.56 -9.54 21.61
N CYS A 488 7.22 -10.07 22.78
CA CYS A 488 7.61 -11.41 23.21
C CYS A 488 6.44 -12.39 23.20
N ASP A 489 6.75 -13.67 23.03
CA ASP A 489 5.77 -14.74 23.14
C ASP A 489 5.05 -14.74 24.50
N PRO A 490 3.82 -15.27 24.58
CA PRO A 490 3.03 -15.30 25.81
C PRO A 490 3.84 -15.79 27.02
N GLY A 491 3.79 -15.02 28.11
CA GLY A 491 4.53 -15.28 29.35
C GLY A 491 5.97 -14.75 29.41
N GLY A 492 6.43 -14.06 28.37
CA GLY A 492 7.71 -13.35 28.35
C GLY A 492 7.60 -11.88 28.72
N ALA A 493 8.64 -11.37 29.36
CA ALA A 493 8.87 -9.94 29.55
C ALA A 493 9.85 -9.43 28.49
N CYS A 494 9.42 -8.37 27.80
CA CYS A 494 10.29 -7.70 26.85
C CYS A 494 11.18 -6.65 27.52
N ARG A 495 12.43 -6.53 27.04
CA ARG A 495 13.34 -5.43 27.39
C ARG A 495 13.98 -4.83 26.14
N ASN A 496 13.87 -3.51 26.00
CA ASN A 496 14.57 -2.77 24.96
C ASN A 496 16.09 -2.89 25.11
N VAL A 497 16.76 -2.96 23.97
CA VAL A 497 18.20 -2.77 23.81
C VAL A 497 18.35 -1.52 22.97
N GLN A 498 18.67 -0.41 23.63
CA GLN A 498 18.72 0.92 23.03
C GLN A 498 19.41 0.91 21.65
N TRP A 499 18.73 1.45 20.65
CA TRP A 499 19.18 1.55 19.25
C TRP A 499 19.38 0.25 18.49
N ARG A 500 19.21 -0.91 19.13
CA ARG A 500 19.43 -2.23 18.51
C ARG A 500 18.14 -2.99 18.32
N GLY A 501 17.24 -2.98 19.31
CA GLY A 501 15.99 -3.74 19.26
C GLY A 501 15.57 -4.19 20.64
N TYR A 502 15.27 -5.48 20.83
CA TYR A 502 14.78 -5.99 22.12
C TYR A 502 15.15 -7.45 22.39
N VAL A 503 15.02 -7.86 23.67
CA VAL A 503 15.19 -9.24 24.14
C VAL A 503 13.97 -9.70 24.91
N CYS A 504 13.72 -11.01 24.89
CA CYS A 504 12.66 -11.69 25.63
C CYS A 504 13.26 -12.63 26.67
N ASP A 505 12.76 -12.61 27.91
CA ASP A 505 13.32 -13.41 29.01
C ASP A 505 12.80 -14.86 29.07
N ASN A 506 11.73 -15.17 28.34
CA ASN A 506 11.15 -16.51 28.21
C ASN A 506 11.74 -17.33 27.06
N GLU A 507 12.71 -16.80 26.32
CA GLU A 507 13.32 -17.48 25.19
C GLU A 507 14.79 -17.80 25.42
N TYR A 508 15.15 -19.07 25.21
CA TYR A 508 16.51 -19.57 25.36
C TYR A 508 17.16 -19.79 24.00
N ILE A 509 18.28 -19.11 23.74
CA ILE A 509 19.13 -19.42 22.58
C ILE A 509 19.80 -20.77 22.84
N LEU A 510 19.35 -21.81 22.13
CA LEU A 510 20.08 -23.06 22.03
C LEU A 510 21.30 -22.83 21.13
N LYS A 511 22.48 -22.66 21.74
CA LYS A 511 23.74 -22.74 20.99
C LYS A 511 23.91 -24.18 20.52
N VAL A 512 23.71 -24.42 19.23
CA VAL A 512 23.97 -25.70 18.56
C VAL A 512 25.47 -25.87 18.33
#